data_AF-A0A392PR16-F1
#
_entry.id   AF-A0A392PR16-F1
#
_cell.length_a   1.000
_cell.length_b   1.000
_cell.length_c   1.000
_cell.angle_alpha   90.00
_cell.angle_beta   90.00
_cell.angle_gamma   90.00
#
_symmetry.space_group_name_H-M   'P 1'
#
loop_
_entity.id
_entity.type
_entity.pdbx_description
1 polymer ?
#
loop_
_entity_poly.entity_id
_entity_poly.type
_entity_poly.pdbx_seq_one_letter_code
_entity_poly.pdbx_strand_id
1 'polypeptide(L)'
;EIAQGISFAPIGLLDMFNTGGAVEQFEIHKANEVHDGGFSSNNSEKAITAFVSLRVRGSGRFGVYSSQKPLKCVVDDNETEFNYESESGLITFYIPVPVEDMYIWPIEIHV
;
A
#
# COMPACT_ATOMS: atom_id res chain seq x y z
N GLU A 1 -9.05 -6.71 -6.73
CA GLU A 1 -8.15 -7.48 -5.85
C GLU A 1 -6.72 -7.32 -6.32
N ILE A 2 -5.76 -7.26 -5.39
CA ILE A 2 -4.32 -7.12 -5.68
C ILE A 2 -3.58 -8.46 -5.53
N ALA A 3 -4.11 -9.35 -4.70
CA ALA A 3 -3.76 -10.76 -4.57
C ALA A 3 -5.03 -11.56 -4.25
N GLN A 4 -4.95 -12.90 -4.28
CA GLN A 4 -6.11 -13.76 -4.00
C GLN A 4 -6.71 -13.46 -2.63
N GLY A 5 -7.97 -13.01 -2.60
CA GLY A 5 -8.66 -12.66 -1.36
C GLY A 5 -8.20 -11.35 -0.70
N ILE A 6 -7.43 -10.51 -1.42
CA ILE A 6 -7.00 -9.18 -0.96
C ILE A 6 -7.58 -8.11 -1.88
N SER A 7 -8.59 -7.39 -1.37
CA SER A 7 -9.12 -6.17 -1.99
C SER A 7 -8.39 -4.95 -1.45
N PHE A 8 -8.11 -4.00 -2.34
CA PHE A 8 -7.37 -2.78 -2.01
C PHE A 8 -7.90 -1.62 -2.84
N ALA A 9 -7.92 -0.42 -2.27
CA ALA A 9 -8.19 0.81 -3.00
C ALA A 9 -7.44 2.01 -2.39
N PRO A 10 -6.77 2.85 -3.20
CA PRO A 10 -6.25 4.12 -2.70
C PRO A 10 -7.42 5.07 -2.39
N ILE A 11 -7.34 5.81 -1.29
CA ILE A 11 -8.33 6.84 -0.93
C ILE A 11 -7.74 8.23 -1.20
N GLY A 12 -6.57 8.52 -0.64
CA GLY A 12 -5.87 9.80 -0.82
C GLY A 12 -5.68 10.58 0.49
N LEU A 13 -5.54 11.91 0.40
CA LEU A 13 -5.39 12.78 1.57
C LEU A 13 -6.75 13.04 2.25
N LEU A 14 -6.94 12.49 3.45
CA LEU A 14 -8.23 12.41 4.14
C LEU A 14 -8.78 13.75 4.60
N ASP A 15 -7.89 14.72 4.82
CA ASP A 15 -8.23 16.06 5.33
C ASP A 15 -8.27 17.10 4.19
N MET A 16 -8.51 16.65 2.95
CA MET A 16 -8.62 17.49 1.75
C MET A 16 -9.95 17.28 1.03
N PHE A 17 -10.46 18.32 0.37
CA PHE A 17 -11.70 18.26 -0.40
C PHE A 17 -11.61 17.32 -1.61
N ASN A 18 -10.46 17.30 -2.29
CA ASN A 18 -10.18 16.39 -3.39
C ASN A 18 -9.20 15.30 -2.94
N THR A 19 -9.65 14.47 -2.00
CA THR A 19 -8.88 13.37 -1.40
C THR A 19 -8.12 12.55 -2.44
N GLY A 20 -8.85 11.97 -3.40
CA GLY A 20 -8.29 11.11 -4.45
C GLY A 20 -7.41 11.85 -5.44
N GLY A 21 -7.59 13.16 -5.61
CA GLY A 21 -6.74 13.98 -6.48
C GLY A 21 -5.28 14.09 -6.04
N ALA A 22 -4.96 13.65 -4.83
CA ALA A 22 -3.59 13.52 -4.36
C ALA A 22 -2.85 12.34 -5.02
N VAL A 23 -3.56 11.31 -5.49
CA VAL A 23 -2.98 10.08 -6.05
C VAL A 23 -2.77 10.24 -7.55
N GLU A 24 -1.51 10.24 -7.99
CA GLU A 24 -1.15 10.35 -9.41
C GLU A 24 -1.00 9.00 -10.09
N GLN A 25 -0.48 8.00 -9.37
CA GLN A 25 -0.24 6.66 -9.89
C GLN A 25 -0.58 5.59 -8.85
N PHE A 26 -1.03 4.44 -9.36
CA PHE A 26 -1.38 3.24 -8.60
C PHE A 26 -0.93 2.03 -9.41
N GLU A 27 0.01 1.26 -8.87
CA GLU A 27 0.58 0.07 -9.49
C GLU A 27 0.55 -1.11 -8.53
N ILE A 28 0.30 -2.31 -9.06
CA ILE A 28 0.23 -3.56 -8.29
C ILE A 28 1.40 -4.44 -8.71
N HIS A 29 2.18 -4.87 -7.72
CA HIS A 29 3.30 -5.77 -7.90
C HIS A 29 3.03 -7.07 -7.15
N LYS A 30 3.13 -8.20 -7.85
CA LYS A 30 3.00 -9.53 -7.25
C LYS A 30 4.40 -10.07 -7.03
N ALA A 31 4.72 -10.52 -5.81
CA ALA A 31 5.97 -11.25 -5.60
C ALA A 31 5.87 -12.57 -6.37
N ASN A 32 6.82 -12.81 -7.28
CA ASN A 32 6.87 -14.05 -8.03
C ASN A 32 7.00 -15.23 -7.07
N GLU A 33 6.23 -16.28 -7.34
CA GLU A 33 6.46 -17.61 -6.79
C GLU A 33 7.95 -17.94 -6.96
N VAL A 34 8.69 -18.11 -5.86
CA VAL A 34 10.01 -18.75 -5.92
C VAL A 34 9.81 -20.10 -6.59
N HIS A 35 10.15 -20.22 -7.87
CA HIS A 35 10.31 -21.48 -8.58
C HIS A 35 11.61 -22.09 -8.07
N ASP A 36 11.57 -22.64 -6.85
CA ASP A 36 12.57 -23.63 -6.50
C ASP A 36 12.16 -24.92 -7.21
N GLY A 37 13.02 -25.39 -8.11
CA GLY A 37 12.79 -26.55 -8.99
C GLY A 37 12.82 -27.88 -8.23
N GLY A 38 12.10 -27.97 -7.11
CA GLY A 38 12.02 -29.13 -6.24
C GLY A 38 10.60 -29.70 -6.21
N PHE A 39 10.45 -30.91 -6.73
CA PHE A 39 9.26 -31.73 -6.58
C PHE A 39 8.90 -31.87 -5.09
N SER A 40 7.81 -31.24 -4.64
CA SER A 40 7.17 -31.57 -3.38
C SER A 40 5.70 -31.21 -3.43
N SER A 41 4.88 -32.25 -3.52
CA SER A 41 3.50 -32.25 -3.07
C SER A 41 3.45 -31.76 -1.62
N ASN A 42 2.69 -30.70 -1.35
CA ASN A 42 1.77 -30.56 -0.22
C ASN A 42 1.05 -29.22 -0.32
N ASN A 43 -0.25 -29.24 -0.04
CA ASN A 43 -1.20 -28.15 -0.16
C ASN A 43 -1.00 -27.05 0.91
N SER A 44 0.19 -26.45 0.95
CA SER A 44 0.46 -25.25 1.73
C SER A 44 0.15 -24.03 0.87
N GLU A 45 -0.83 -23.23 1.29
CA GLU A 45 -1.14 -21.92 0.73
C GLU A 45 0.14 -21.07 0.75
N LYS A 46 0.86 -21.07 -0.37
CA LYS A 46 2.07 -20.28 -0.55
C LYS A 46 1.62 -18.81 -0.50
N ALA A 47 1.90 -18.14 0.60
CA ALA A 47 1.50 -16.75 0.81
C ALA A 47 2.06 -15.87 -0.32
N ILE A 48 1.21 -15.52 -1.27
CA ILE A 48 1.55 -14.58 -2.33
C ILE A 48 1.61 -13.21 -1.65
N THR A 49 2.82 -12.73 -1.40
CA THR A 49 3.03 -11.34 -1.00
C THR A 49 2.81 -10.46 -2.22
N ALA A 50 1.97 -9.43 -2.08
CA ALA A 50 1.81 -8.41 -3.09
C ALA A 50 2.16 -7.06 -2.47
N PHE A 51 2.64 -6.13 -3.26
CA PHE A 51 2.77 -4.76 -2.80
C PHE A 51 2.16 -3.81 -3.82
N VAL A 52 1.63 -2.71 -3.29
CA VAL A 52 1.06 -1.62 -4.07
C VAL A 52 2.04 -0.46 -4.02
N SER A 53 2.35 0.09 -5.19
CA SER A 53 3.14 1.31 -5.33
C SER A 53 2.21 2.47 -5.67
N LEU A 54 2.33 3.58 -4.96
CA LEU A 54 1.59 4.81 -5.22
C LEU A 54 2.57 5.96 -5.47
N ARG A 55 2.14 6.90 -6.30
CA ARG A 55 2.76 8.24 -6.38
C ARG A 55 1.76 9.27 -5.91
N VAL A 56 2.12 10.02 -4.88
CA VAL A 56 1.19 10.91 -4.18
C VAL A 56 1.77 12.31 -4.04
N ARG A 57 0.94 13.33 -4.30
CA ARG A 57 1.26 14.73 -4.00
C ARG A 57 0.64 15.18 -2.69
N GLY A 58 1.29 16.16 -2.08
CA GLY A 58 0.82 16.83 -0.86
C GLY A 58 1.43 16.24 0.40
N SER A 59 0.85 16.58 1.53
CA SER A 59 1.28 16.15 2.86
C SER A 59 0.07 16.06 3.78
N GLY A 60 0.22 15.34 4.89
CA GLY A 60 -0.86 15.14 5.85
C GLY A 60 -1.29 13.69 5.99
N ARG A 61 -2.49 13.51 6.57
CA ARG A 61 -3.04 12.18 6.85
C ARG A 61 -3.54 11.53 5.55
N PHE A 62 -2.91 10.44 5.18
CA PHE A 62 -3.22 9.67 3.99
C PHE A 62 -3.99 8.41 4.34
N GLY A 63 -4.94 8.05 3.48
CA GLY A 63 -5.80 6.88 3.65
C GLY A 63 -5.71 5.93 2.46
N VAL A 64 -5.78 4.64 2.76
CA VAL A 64 -6.07 3.59 1.79
C VAL A 64 -7.00 2.55 2.41
N TYR A 65 -7.68 1.79 1.58
CA TYR A 65 -8.44 0.61 2.01
C TYR A 65 -7.64 -0.66 1.69
N SER A 66 -7.64 -1.62 2.62
CA SER A 66 -7.24 -3.00 2.40
C SER A 66 -8.13 -3.96 3.19
N SER A 67 -8.59 -5.03 2.54
CA SER A 67 -9.37 -6.08 3.20
C SER A 67 -8.56 -6.93 4.19
N GLN A 68 -7.23 -6.83 4.14
CA GLN A 68 -6.32 -7.49 5.08
C GLN A 68 -5.33 -6.46 5.65
N LYS A 69 -4.86 -6.69 6.88
CA LYS A 69 -3.88 -5.82 7.52
C LYS A 69 -2.55 -5.87 6.74
N PRO A 70 -1.99 -4.72 6.31
CA PRO A 70 -0.67 -4.69 5.69
C PRO A 70 0.43 -5.21 6.61
N LEU A 71 1.49 -5.71 6.00
CA LEU A 71 2.74 -6.06 6.68
C LEU A 71 3.52 -4.79 7.06
N LYS A 72 3.60 -3.83 6.12
CA LYS A 72 4.27 -2.53 6.34
C LYS A 72 3.81 -1.48 5.32
N CYS A 73 4.03 -0.21 5.68
CA CYS A 73 3.90 0.94 4.79
C CYS A 73 5.25 1.66 4.71
N VAL A 74 5.63 2.12 3.53
CA VAL A 74 6.88 2.83 3.27
C VAL A 74 6.55 4.15 2.57
N VAL A 75 7.14 5.25 3.02
CA VAL A 75 7.04 6.57 2.40
C VAL A 75 8.45 7.06 2.13
N ASP A 76 8.82 7.26 0.86
CA ASP A 76 10.16 7.68 0.45
C ASP A 76 11.27 6.82 1.08
N ASP A 77 11.19 5.50 0.88
CA ASP A 77 12.09 4.48 1.43
C ASP A 77 12.14 4.40 2.98
N ASN A 78 11.33 5.17 3.69
CA ASN A 78 11.21 5.13 5.15
C ASN A 78 9.99 4.31 5.58
N GLU A 79 10.23 3.21 6.30
CA GLU A 79 9.14 2.46 6.94
C GLU A 79 8.40 3.37 7.93
N THR A 80 7.08 3.41 7.77
CA THR A 80 6.21 4.38 8.44
C THR A 80 5.16 3.64 9.25
N GLU A 81 4.98 4.06 10.51
CA GLU A 81 3.91 3.54 11.35
C GLU A 81 2.54 3.88 10.75
N PHE A 82 1.63 2.91 10.81
CA PHE A 82 0.26 3.04 10.31
C PHE A 82 -0.74 2.51 11.31
N ASN A 83 -1.95 3.05 11.27
CA ASN A 83 -3.12 2.49 11.94
C ASN A 83 -3.92 1.63 10.94
N TYR A 84 -4.49 0.52 11.41
CA TYR A 84 -5.40 -0.33 10.63
C TYR A 84 -6.70 -0.55 11.41
N GLU A 85 -7.81 -0.06 10.87
CA GLU A 85 -9.14 -0.27 11.42
C GLU A 85 -9.76 -1.54 10.80
N SER A 86 -9.76 -2.63 11.56
CA SER A 86 -10.18 -3.95 11.03
C SER A 86 -11.65 -4.03 10.62
N GLU A 87 -12.52 -3.18 11.18
CA GLU A 87 -13.95 -3.16 10.83
C GLU A 87 -14.20 -2.58 9.44
N SER A 88 -13.44 -1.55 9.05
CA SER A 88 -13.60 -0.84 7.78
C SER A 88 -12.56 -1.24 6.73
N GLY A 89 -11.44 -1.83 7.16
CA GLY A 89 -10.25 -2.04 6.34
C GLY A 89 -9.47 -0.74 6.07
N LEU A 90 -9.77 0.35 6.76
CA LEU A 90 -9.08 1.63 6.59
C LEU A 90 -7.67 1.57 7.19
N ILE A 91 -6.69 1.93 6.37
CA ILE A 91 -5.31 2.16 6.78
C ILE A 91 -5.06 3.66 6.75
N THR A 92 -4.46 4.20 7.81
CA THR A 92 -4.04 5.61 7.85
C THR A 92 -2.61 5.77 8.31
N PHE A 93 -1.86 6.63 7.64
CA PHE A 93 -0.50 7.05 8.02
C PHE A 93 -0.28 8.50 7.59
N TYR A 94 0.88 9.08 7.95
CA TYR A 94 1.17 10.49 7.68
C TYR A 94 2.24 10.65 6.59
N ILE A 95 1.95 11.50 5.61
CA ILE A 95 2.91 11.94 4.60
C ILE A 95 3.55 13.26 5.08
N PRO A 96 4.88 13.33 5.18
CA PRO A 96 5.54 14.54 5.69
C PRO A 96 5.44 15.72 4.71
N VAL A 97 5.76 16.91 5.22
CA VAL A 97 5.81 18.13 4.39
C VAL A 97 7.09 18.07 3.53
N PRO A 98 6.99 18.16 2.19
CA PRO A 98 8.17 18.11 1.34
C PRO A 98 8.99 19.39 1.47
N VAL A 99 10.32 19.26 1.33
CA VAL A 99 11.23 20.41 1.27
C VAL A 99 11.23 21.05 -0.12
N GLU A 100 11.02 20.23 -1.16
CA GLU A 100 11.01 20.65 -2.56
C GLU A 100 9.58 20.90 -3.05
N ASP A 101 9.41 21.93 -3.88
CA ASP A 101 8.14 22.21 -4.53
C ASP A 101 7.74 21.08 -5.49
N MET A 102 6.46 20.74 -5.49
CA MET A 102 5.87 19.70 -6.35
C MET A 102 6.47 18.30 -6.15
N TYR A 103 7.07 18.02 -4.99
CA TYR A 103 7.56 16.70 -4.66
C TYR A 103 6.43 15.65 -4.72
N ILE A 104 6.76 14.49 -5.26
CA ILE A 104 5.85 13.35 -5.42
C ILE A 104 6.38 12.22 -4.53
N TRP A 105 5.64 11.93 -3.46
CA TRP A 105 5.95 10.85 -2.52
C TRP A 105 5.77 9.49 -3.19
N PRO A 106 6.83 8.67 -3.29
CA PRO A 106 6.69 7.26 -3.56
C PRO A 106 6.22 6.57 -2.27
N ILE A 107 5.16 5.78 -2.38
CA ILE A 107 4.60 5.04 -1.26
C ILE A 107 4.49 3.57 -1.65
N GLU A 108 4.94 2.68 -0.78
CA GLU A 108 4.73 1.25 -0.93
C GLU A 108 3.91 0.70 0.23
N ILE A 109 2.94 -0.16 -0.09
CA ILE A 109 2.14 -0.87 0.91
C ILE A 109 2.24 -2.35 0.61
N HIS A 110 2.84 -3.08 1.55
CA HIS A 110 3.10 -4.51 1.43
C HIS A 110 1.98 -5.27 2.14
N VAL A 111 1.28 -6.15 1.41
CA VAL A 111 0.17 -6.99 1.89
C VAL A 111 0.50 -8.46 1.79
#